data_AF-A0AAN5C8Y8-F1
#
_entry.id   AF-A0AAN5C8Y8-F1
#
_cell.length_a   1.000
_cell.length_b   1.000
_cell.length_c   1.000
_cell.angle_alpha   90.00
_cell.angle_beta   90.00
_cell.angle_gamma   90.00
#
_symmetry.space_group_name_H-M   'P 1'
#
loop_
_entity.id
_entity.type
_entity.pdbx_description
1 polymer ?
#
loop_
_entity_poly.entity_id
_entity_poly.type
_entity_poly.pdbx_seq_one_letter_code
_entity_poly.pdbx_strand_id
1 'polypeptide(L)' 'DKTFANLLDNMIPNAHFRVIHNHDIIPHCPFQSMKYQHHATEVWYPNDMAPGDAYMVCLGQEDPSCSAS' A
#
# COMPACT_ATOMS: atom_id res chain seq x y z
N ASP A 1 -8.04 -7.72 8.46
CA ASP A 1 -9.16 -6.77 8.64
C ASP A 1 -8.62 -5.45 9.19
N LYS A 2 -9.47 -4.42 9.33
CA LYS A 2 -9.05 -3.08 9.80
C LYS A 2 -8.40 -3.08 11.19
N THR A 3 -8.78 -3.98 12.09
CA THR A 3 -8.18 -4.09 13.43
C THR A 3 -6.72 -4.51 13.32
N PHE A 4 -6.45 -5.52 12.49
CA PHE A 4 -5.10 -5.98 12.22
C PHE A 4 -4.23 -4.90 11.57
N ALA A 5 -4.76 -4.20 10.56
CA ALA A 5 -4.07 -3.09 9.90
C ALA A 5 -3.64 -2.02 10.92
N ASN A 6 -4.58 -1.51 11.72
CA ASN A 6 -4.28 -0.53 12.76
C ASN A 6 -3.28 -1.04 13.80
N LEU A 7 -3.37 -2.32 14.19
CA LEU A 7 -2.46 -2.91 15.18
C LEU A 7 -1.03 -2.94 14.65
N LEU A 8 -0.83 -3.29 13.37
CA LEU A 8 0.48 -3.28 12.74
C LEU A 8 1.05 -1.85 12.67
N ASP A 9 0.22 -0.87 12.29
CA ASP A 9 0.62 0.54 12.22
C ASP A 9 1.12 1.06 13.56
N ASN A 10 0.46 0.66 14.64
CA ASN A 10 0.81 1.06 16.00
C ASN A 10 2.02 0.31 16.56
N MET A 11 2.19 -0.97 16.22
CA MET A 11 3.31 -1.78 16.72
C MET A 11 4.64 -1.43 16.06
N ILE A 12 4.63 -1.05 14.77
CA ILE A 12 5.82 -0.80 13.97
C ILE A 12 5.75 0.58 13.30
N PRO A 13 5.64 1.68 14.07
CA PRO A 13 5.38 2.99 13.51
C PRO A 13 6.50 3.42 12.55
N ASN A 14 6.12 3.87 11.35
CA ASN A 14 7.02 4.39 10.31
C ASN A 14 8.13 3.44 9.83
N ALA A 15 8.02 2.14 10.12
CA ALA A 15 9.01 1.13 9.73
C ALA A 15 8.38 -0.09 9.04
N HIS A 16 7.16 0.05 8.53
CA HIS A 16 6.50 -0.94 7.67
C HIS A 16 6.12 -0.26 6.35
N PHE A 17 6.42 -0.92 5.23
CA PHE A 17 6.16 -0.41 3.90
C PHE A 17 5.62 -1.53 3.03
N ARG A 18 4.59 -1.24 2.22
CA ARG A 18 4.20 -2.08 1.09
C ARG A 18 4.71 -1.45 -0.19
N VAL A 19 5.43 -2.21 -1.00
CA VAL A 19 6.01 -1.71 -2.26
C VAL A 19 5.20 -2.29 -3.41
N ILE A 20 4.65 -1.43 -4.27
CA ILE A 20 3.76 -1.83 -5.36
C ILE A 20 4.32 -1.36 -6.69
N HIS A 21 4.40 -2.30 -7.64
CA HIS A 21 4.86 -2.05 -9.00
C HIS A 21 3.67 -1.84 -9.94
N ASN A 22 3.59 -0.65 -10.51
CA ASN A 22 2.66 -0.29 -11.57
C ASN A 22 1.21 -0.73 -11.23
N HIS A 23 0.54 -1.48 -12.12
CA HIS A 23 -0.82 -2.01 -11.92
C HIS A 23 -0.80 -3.49 -11.51
N ASP A 24 0.03 -3.87 -10.53
CA ASP A 24 0.00 -5.22 -9.96
C ASP A 24 -1.36 -5.49 -9.31
N ILE A 25 -2.04 -6.55 -9.77
CA ILE A 25 -3.37 -6.94 -9.29
C ILE A 25 -3.35 -7.60 -7.90
N ILE A 26 -2.21 -8.14 -7.47
CA ILE A 26 -2.13 -8.92 -6.23
C ILE A 26 -2.45 -8.08 -4.99
N PRO A 27 -1.90 -6.86 -4.81
CA PRO A 27 -2.30 -5.97 -3.72
C PRO A 27 -3.79 -5.59 -3.72
N HIS A 28 -4.48 -5.63 -4.87
CA HIS A 28 -5.90 -5.32 -4.96
C HIS A 28 -6.81 -6.50 -4.57
N CYS A 29 -6.23 -7.64 -4.22
CA CYS A 29 -6.94 -8.85 -3.80
C CYS A 29 -6.53 -9.26 -2.37
N PRO A 30 -7.47 -9.73 -1.53
CA PRO A 30 -8.92 -9.76 -1.74
C PRO A 30 -9.54 -8.35 -1.68
N PHE A 31 -10.71 -8.17 -2.31
CA PHE A 31 -11.37 -6.87 -2.37
C PHE A 31 -11.75 -6.33 -0.97
N GLN A 32 -11.73 -5.01 -0.81
CA GLN A 32 -12.17 -4.33 0.42
C GLN A 32 -13.63 -4.66 0.79
N SER A 33 -14.48 -4.99 -0.19
CA SER A 33 -15.85 -5.47 0.05
C SER A 33 -15.91 -6.73 0.91
N MET A 34 -14.83 -7.52 0.91
CA MET A 34 -14.64 -8.72 1.74
C MET A 34 -14.02 -8.41 3.12
N LYS A 35 -13.92 -7.13 3.50
CA LYS A 35 -13.38 -6.63 4.79
C LYS A 35 -11.86 -6.79 4.98
N TYR A 36 -11.14 -6.99 3.89
CA TYR A 36 -9.68 -6.86 3.88
C TYR A 36 -9.30 -5.38 3.85
N GLN A 37 -8.20 -5.06 4.52
CA GLN A 37 -7.73 -3.70 4.71
C GLN A 37 -6.21 -3.73 4.78
N HIS A 38 -5.58 -2.89 3.99
CA HIS A 38 -4.15 -2.63 4.02
C HIS A 38 -3.76 -1.71 5.18
N HIS A 39 -2.49 -1.77 5.53
CA HIS A 39 -1.90 -1.23 6.75
C HIS A 39 -1.02 0.02 6.55
N ALA A 40 -1.17 0.96 5.62
CA ALA A 40 -0.13 2.02 5.42
C ALA A 40 1.34 1.48 5.37
N THR A 41 2.40 2.29 5.36
CA THR A 41 2.65 3.19 4.25
C THR A 41 2.86 2.44 2.93
N GLU A 42 2.26 2.92 1.85
CA GLU A 42 2.46 2.40 0.50
C GLU A 42 3.52 3.20 -0.24
N VAL A 43 4.42 2.48 -0.92
CA VAL A 43 5.41 3.01 -1.85
C VAL A 43 5.07 2.47 -3.23
N TRP A 44 4.48 3.32 -4.06
CA TRP A 44 3.99 2.95 -5.37
C TRP A 44 4.91 3.50 -6.48
N TYR A 45 5.30 2.62 -7.39
CA TYR A 45 6.07 2.98 -8.58
C TYR A 45 5.18 2.87 -9.81
N PRO A 46 4.72 3.98 -10.40
CA PRO A 46 3.91 3.97 -11.63
C PRO A 46 4.76 3.74 -12.90
N ASN A 47 5.93 3.11 -12.78
CA ASN A 47 6.95 2.94 -13.81
C ASN A 47 7.63 1.57 -13.62
N ASP A 48 8.79 1.37 -14.25
CA ASP A 48 9.51 0.09 -14.31
C ASP A 48 10.32 -0.24 -13.04
N MET A 49 10.23 0.57 -11.97
CA MET A 49 11.01 0.39 -10.74
C MET A 49 12.53 0.35 -10.98
N ALA A 50 13.03 0.99 -12.03
CA ALA A 50 14.45 0.99 -12.33
C ALA A 50 15.22 1.87 -11.32
N PRO A 51 16.53 1.63 -11.12
CA PRO A 51 17.35 2.48 -10.26
C PRO A 51 17.29 3.96 -10.71
N GLY A 52 16.79 4.83 -9.83
CA GLY A 52 16.62 6.26 -10.11
C GLY A 52 15.20 6.68 -10.50
N ASP A 53 14.29 5.74 -10.70
CA ASP A 53 12.89 6.03 -11.01
C ASP A 53 12.16 6.67 -9.83
N ALA A 54 11.23 7.57 -10.16
CA ALA A 54 10.39 8.24 -9.18
C ALA A 54 9.35 7.26 -8.59
N TYR A 55 8.97 7.50 -7.33
CA TYR A 55 7.90 6.77 -6.65
C TYR A 55 7.02 7.73 -5.87
N MET A 56 5.82 7.28 -5.55
CA MET A 56 4.88 7.99 -4.69
C MET A 56 4.79 7.28 -3.34
N VAL A 57 4.71 8.05 -2.26
CA VAL A 57 4.51 7.52 -0.91
C VAL A 57 3.12 7.92 -0.44
N CYS A 58 2.24 6.93 -0.23
CA CYS A 58 0.93 7.12 0.35
C CYS A 58 0.92 6.66 1.80
N LEU A 59 0.65 7.58 2.72
CA LEU A 59 0.59 7.30 4.16
C LEU A 59 -0.76 6.70 4.60
N GLY A 60 -1.78 6.75 3.73
CA GLY A 60 -3.09 6.17 3.98
C GLY A 60 -3.08 4.65 3.88
N GLN A 61 -4.04 4.00 4.57
CA GLN A 61 -4.22 2.56 4.51
C GLN A 61 -4.76 2.07 3.15
N GLU A 62 -5.58 2.86 2.46
CA GLU A 62 -6.20 2.55 1.17
C GLU A 62 -6.34 3.86 0.38
N ASP A 63 -5.21 4.50 0.11
CA ASP A 63 -5.18 5.82 -0.53
C ASP A 63 -5.51 5.71 -2.03
N PRO A 64 -6.61 6.33 -2.52
CA PRO A 64 -7.00 6.24 -3.92
C PRO A 64 -6.05 7.00 -4.87
N SER A 65 -5.09 7.77 -4.34
CA SER A 65 -4.11 8.49 -5.15
C SER A 65 -2.87 7.66 -5.53
N CYS A 66 -2.69 6.47 -4.94
CA CYS A 66 -1.62 5.52 -5.29
C CYS A 66 -2.13 4.38 -6.19
N SER A 67 -1.72 3.12 -5.96
CA SER A 67 -1.95 2.04 -6.91
C SER A 67 -3.43 1.67 -7.07
N ALA A 68 -4.31 2.17 -6.19
CA ALA A 68 -5.75 2.00 -6.25
C ALA A 68 -6.47 3.00 -7.18
N SER A 69 -5.73 3.89 -7.87
CA SER A 69 -6.25 4.88 -8.82
C SER A 69 -6.84 4.27 -10.09
#